data_AF-A0A7C3TCF6-F1
#
_entry.id   AF-A0A7C3TCF6-F1
#
_cell.length_a   1.000
_cell.length_b   1.000
_cell.length_c   1.000
_cell.angle_alpha   90.00
_cell.angle_beta   90.00
_cell.angle_gamma   90.00
#
_symmetry.space_group_name_H-M   'P 1'
#
loop_
_entity.id
_entity.type
_entity.pdbx_description
1 polymer ?
#
loop_
_entity_poly.entity_id
_entity_poly.type
_entity_poly.pdbx_seq_one_letter_code
_entity_poly.pdbx_strand_id
1 'polypeptide(L)'
;MRLNRLFVLIAVLALAFVPLTSSAQIALEDFVYSPPGIPIAGLNGGSGWASAWGTSSPFPGAFRVRNGGLTFPGLLTTGNAAIADYEGSTWAFNNRFLAATYGAAGTSTWLEYLIRPEVGYGQWGTIGLGVGGFAASGSVQVGLNNDQTGHYLMIQHWLGGPHLYRVPFNYQVNTTYFIRARYDFLPGNLVNVYAEV
;
A
#
# COMPACT_ATOMS: atom_id res chain seq x y z
N MET A 1 56.03 31.72 -12.43
CA MET A 1 55.40 30.54 -11.76
C MET A 1 54.19 30.93 -10.88
N ARG A 2 53.31 31.86 -11.33
CA ARG A 2 52.11 32.30 -10.58
C ARG A 2 50.77 31.85 -11.21
N LEU A 3 50.81 31.33 -12.44
CA LEU A 3 49.61 30.95 -13.21
C LEU A 3 48.92 29.67 -12.67
N ASN A 4 49.67 28.73 -12.09
CA ASN A 4 49.12 27.45 -11.63
C ASN A 4 48.20 27.57 -10.40
N ARG A 5 48.35 28.62 -9.58
CA ARG A 5 47.50 28.81 -8.39
C ARG A 5 46.11 29.32 -8.73
N LEU A 6 45.97 30.11 -9.81
CA LEU A 6 44.69 30.64 -10.25
C LEU A 6 43.80 29.55 -10.86
N PHE A 7 44.40 28.62 -11.63
CA PHE A 7 43.68 27.48 -12.20
C PHE A 7 43.12 26.52 -11.15
N VAL A 8 43.88 26.24 -10.08
CA VAL A 8 43.41 25.42 -8.97
C VAL A 8 42.24 26.08 -8.24
N LEU A 9 42.29 27.41 -8.05
CA LEU A 9 41.21 28.14 -7.37
C LEU A 9 39.91 28.13 -8.19
N ILE A 10 39.99 28.31 -9.51
CA ILE A 10 38.82 28.29 -10.40
C ILE A 10 38.21 26.88 -10.47
N ALA A 11 39.04 25.83 -10.50
CA ALA A 11 38.55 24.45 -10.50
C ALA A 11 37.83 24.09 -9.18
N VAL A 12 38.33 24.55 -8.03
CA VAL A 12 37.68 24.36 -6.73
C VAL A 12 36.37 25.15 -6.64
N LEU A 13 36.32 26.39 -7.16
CA LEU A 13 35.10 27.18 -7.17
C LEU A 13 34.02 26.57 -8.08
N ALA A 14 34.40 26.03 -9.24
CA ALA A 14 33.46 25.40 -10.17
C ALA A 14 32.83 24.11 -9.60
N LEU A 15 33.55 23.36 -8.76
CA LEU A 15 33.02 22.20 -8.05
C LEU A 15 32.05 22.56 -6.92
N ALA A 16 32.11 23.79 -6.38
CA ALA A 16 31.19 24.25 -5.34
C ALA A 16 29.80 24.66 -5.87
N PHE A 17 29.67 24.86 -7.19
CA PHE A 17 28.40 25.23 -7.85
C PHE A 17 27.76 24.07 -8.60
N VAL A 18 28.13 22.82 -8.32
CA VAL A 18 27.33 21.69 -8.81
C VAL A 18 25.95 21.83 -8.16
N PRO A 19 24.87 22.06 -8.94
CA PRO A 19 23.54 22.14 -8.37
C PRO A 19 23.30 20.83 -7.64
N LEU A 20 23.00 20.94 -6.34
CA LEU A 20 22.44 19.83 -5.58
C LEU A 20 21.20 19.39 -6.35
N THR A 21 21.33 18.30 -7.10
CA THR A 21 20.18 17.65 -7.71
C THR A 21 19.21 17.41 -6.57
N SER A 22 18.02 17.99 -6.67
CA SER A 22 16.99 17.78 -5.67
C SER A 22 16.87 16.26 -5.51
N SER A 23 17.12 15.76 -4.30
CA SER A 23 16.73 14.42 -3.91
C SER A 23 15.33 14.23 -4.44
N ALA A 24 15.14 13.27 -5.36
CA ALA A 24 13.82 12.92 -5.84
C ALA A 24 12.98 12.77 -4.59
N GLN A 25 11.98 13.64 -4.42
CA GLN A 25 11.03 13.50 -3.32
C GLN A 25 10.37 12.15 -3.55
N ILE A 26 10.90 11.13 -2.87
CA ILE A 26 10.21 9.91 -2.57
C ILE A 26 8.87 10.39 -2.03
N ALA A 27 7.77 9.88 -2.56
CA ALA A 27 6.51 9.93 -1.83
C ALA A 27 6.71 9.11 -0.56
N LEU A 28 7.29 9.79 0.42
CA LEU A 28 7.40 9.36 1.78
C LEU A 28 6.07 9.82 2.38
N GLU A 29 5.19 8.85 2.65
CA GLU A 29 4.42 8.97 3.88
C GLU A 29 5.46 8.58 4.93
N ASP A 30 5.98 9.56 5.67
CA ASP A 30 7.25 9.41 6.38
C ASP A 30 7.28 8.19 7.30
N PHE A 31 6.12 7.81 7.85
CA PHE A 31 5.98 6.82 8.91
C PHE A 31 7.12 6.96 9.96
N VAL A 32 7.71 8.17 10.11
CA VAL A 32 8.83 8.42 11.00
C VAL A 32 8.25 8.50 12.40
N TYR A 33 8.19 7.33 13.00
CA TYR A 33 7.85 7.13 14.39
C TYR A 33 9.17 7.07 15.10
N SER A 34 9.67 8.26 15.44
CA SER A 34 10.87 8.41 16.24
C SER A 34 10.44 8.67 17.69
N PRO A 35 10.77 7.78 18.65
CA PRO A 35 11.47 6.50 18.49
C PRO A 35 10.61 5.35 17.90
N PRO A 36 11.24 4.31 17.34
CA PRO A 36 10.55 3.11 16.88
C PRO A 36 9.67 2.52 17.99
N GLY A 37 8.41 2.21 17.66
CA GLY A 37 7.45 1.63 18.62
C GLY A 37 6.56 2.64 19.36
N ILE A 38 6.63 3.95 19.07
CA ILE A 38 5.63 4.90 19.59
C ILE A 38 4.30 4.72 18.85
N PRO A 39 3.17 4.51 19.57
CA PRO A 39 1.84 4.50 18.97
C PRO A 39 1.55 5.81 18.28
N ILE A 40 0.98 5.74 17.08
CA ILE A 40 0.73 6.94 16.30
C ILE A 40 -0.68 7.36 16.53
N ALA A 41 -0.78 8.36 17.39
CA ALA A 41 -2.00 9.05 17.72
C ALA A 41 -2.66 9.56 16.44
N GLY A 42 -3.53 8.74 15.83
CA GLY A 42 -4.38 9.16 14.72
C GLY A 42 -4.10 8.54 13.35
N LEU A 43 -2.88 8.04 13.05
CA LEU A 43 -2.46 7.81 11.65
C LEU A 43 -2.22 6.34 11.27
N ASN A 44 -1.99 5.44 12.23
CA ASN A 44 -1.81 3.99 11.99
C ASN A 44 -3.13 3.22 12.01
N GLY A 45 -4.21 3.87 11.60
CA GLY A 45 -5.55 3.45 11.97
C GLY A 45 -6.20 4.32 13.04
N GLY A 46 -5.51 5.33 13.59
CA GLY A 46 -6.08 6.16 14.67
C GLY A 46 -7.32 6.99 14.27
N SER A 47 -7.72 7.94 15.11
CA SER A 47 -9.01 8.65 15.00
C SER A 47 -9.30 9.32 13.64
N GLY A 48 -8.27 9.71 12.87
CA GLY A 48 -8.42 10.31 11.53
C GLY A 48 -8.49 9.32 10.37
N TRP A 49 -8.20 8.03 10.61
CA TRP A 49 -8.20 7.00 9.57
C TRP A 49 -9.59 6.84 8.95
N ALA A 50 -10.64 6.81 9.77
CA ALA A 50 -12.02 6.63 9.31
C ALA A 50 -12.49 7.71 8.33
N SER A 51 -12.13 8.96 8.58
CA SER A 51 -12.52 10.10 7.75
C SER A 51 -11.73 10.22 6.44
N ALA A 52 -10.60 9.54 6.32
CA ALA A 52 -9.72 9.64 5.14
C ALA A 52 -10.14 8.69 4.00
N TRP A 53 -10.96 7.68 4.29
CA TRP A 53 -11.47 6.75 3.28
C TRP A 53 -12.82 7.23 2.75
N GLY A 54 -12.88 7.47 1.46
CA GLY A 54 -14.12 7.75 0.75
C GLY A 54 -14.79 6.45 0.30
N THR A 55 -16.10 6.35 0.51
CA THR A 55 -16.90 5.30 -0.11
C THR A 55 -17.15 5.65 -1.56
N SER A 56 -16.51 4.90 -2.46
CA SER A 56 -16.67 5.02 -3.91
C SER A 56 -17.44 3.83 -4.49
N SER A 57 -18.10 3.04 -3.66
CA SER A 57 -18.92 1.92 -4.12
C SER A 57 -20.26 2.44 -4.66
N PRO A 58 -20.76 1.90 -5.80
CA PRO A 58 -22.14 2.12 -6.22
C PRO A 58 -23.16 1.52 -5.23
N PHE A 59 -22.70 0.75 -4.24
CA PHE A 59 -23.50 0.14 -3.19
C PHE A 59 -23.19 0.81 -1.83
N PRO A 60 -23.96 1.83 -1.43
CA PRO A 60 -23.73 2.51 -0.16
C PRO A 60 -23.84 1.52 1.02
N GLY A 61 -22.84 1.52 1.91
CA GLY A 61 -22.86 0.78 3.18
C GLY A 61 -22.19 -0.60 3.19
N ALA A 62 -21.63 -1.07 2.07
CA ALA A 62 -20.97 -2.38 1.99
C ALA A 62 -19.65 -2.46 2.80
N PHE A 63 -18.99 -1.32 3.02
CA PHE A 63 -17.87 -1.19 3.95
C PHE A 63 -18.17 -0.13 4.99
N ARG A 64 -17.87 -0.42 6.25
CA ARG A 64 -17.87 0.58 7.32
C ARG A 64 -16.52 0.63 7.97
N VAL A 65 -16.11 1.84 8.32
CA VAL A 65 -15.01 2.01 9.25
C VAL A 65 -15.57 1.89 10.66
N ARG A 66 -15.00 1.00 11.47
CA ARG A 66 -15.35 0.84 12.89
C ARG A 66 -14.11 1.01 13.77
N ASN A 67 -14.36 1.40 15.02
CA ASN A 67 -13.34 1.42 16.05
C ASN A 67 -12.97 0.00 16.48
N GLY A 68 -11.70 -0.25 16.77
CA GLY A 68 -11.17 -1.57 17.08
C GLY A 68 -10.55 -2.25 15.86
N GLY A 69 -9.23 -2.07 15.71
CA GLY A 69 -8.41 -2.75 14.72
C GLY A 69 -8.16 -4.22 15.04
N LEU A 70 -7.65 -4.95 14.04
CA LEU A 70 -7.13 -6.31 14.24
C LEU A 70 -5.82 -6.27 15.03
N THR A 71 -5.51 -7.35 15.74
CA THR A 71 -4.27 -7.52 16.50
C THR A 71 -3.44 -8.66 15.93
N PHE A 72 -2.11 -8.52 15.93
CA PHE A 72 -1.20 -9.58 15.48
C PHE A 72 0.01 -9.69 16.43
N PRO A 73 0.47 -10.91 16.77
CA PRO A 73 1.61 -11.09 17.66
C PRO A 73 2.86 -10.35 17.17
N GLY A 74 3.50 -9.59 18.06
CA GLY A 74 4.69 -8.80 17.71
C GLY A 74 4.41 -7.50 16.95
N LEU A 75 3.14 -7.19 16.63
CA LEU A 75 2.75 -5.94 16.00
C LEU A 75 1.99 -5.05 16.99
N LEU A 76 2.51 -3.85 17.23
CA LEU A 76 1.75 -2.82 17.93
C LEU A 76 0.61 -2.37 17.03
N THR A 77 -0.61 -2.71 17.42
CA THR A 77 -1.82 -2.41 16.66
C THR A 77 -2.69 -1.46 17.44
N THR A 78 -3.11 -0.36 16.81
CA THR A 78 -4.00 0.64 17.41
C THR A 78 -4.87 1.22 16.30
N GLY A 79 -6.15 1.48 16.59
CA GLY A 79 -7.01 2.22 15.67
C GLY A 79 -8.28 1.52 15.22
N ASN A 80 -8.73 1.91 14.04
CA ASN A 80 -9.95 1.52 13.36
C ASN A 80 -9.66 0.42 12.32
N ALA A 81 -10.71 -0.28 11.90
CA ALA A 81 -10.67 -1.24 10.80
C ALA A 81 -11.73 -0.90 9.75
N ALA A 82 -11.45 -1.27 8.50
CA ALA A 82 -12.49 -1.40 7.48
C ALA A 82 -13.10 -2.79 7.63
N ILE A 83 -14.42 -2.82 7.80
CA ILE A 83 -15.19 -4.05 7.91
C ILE A 83 -16.16 -4.08 6.73
N ALA A 84 -16.18 -5.21 6.03
CA ALA A 84 -17.24 -5.51 5.09
C ALA A 84 -18.47 -5.94 5.89
N ASP A 85 -19.51 -5.11 5.91
CA ASP A 85 -20.73 -5.34 6.70
C ASP A 85 -21.81 -6.11 5.92
N TYR A 86 -21.50 -6.51 4.69
CA TYR A 86 -22.45 -7.18 3.80
C TYR A 86 -21.92 -8.56 3.39
N GLU A 87 -22.69 -9.59 3.70
CA GLU A 87 -22.48 -10.95 3.19
C GLU A 87 -23.12 -11.06 1.79
N GLY A 88 -22.35 -11.46 0.77
CA GLY A 88 -22.89 -11.72 -0.57
C GLY A 88 -22.13 -11.03 -1.72
N SER A 89 -22.53 -11.35 -2.96
CA SER A 89 -21.74 -11.18 -4.19
C SER A 89 -21.62 -9.75 -4.75
N THR A 90 -21.72 -8.71 -3.93
CA THR A 90 -21.62 -7.33 -4.42
C THR A 90 -20.24 -6.75 -4.15
N TRP A 91 -19.61 -6.30 -5.24
CA TRP A 91 -18.28 -5.72 -5.21
C TRP A 91 -18.34 -4.34 -4.57
N ALA A 92 -17.62 -4.16 -3.48
CA ALA A 92 -17.48 -2.86 -2.86
C ALA A 92 -16.03 -2.59 -2.49
N PHE A 93 -15.70 -1.32 -2.40
CA PHE A 93 -14.37 -0.84 -2.06
C PHE A 93 -14.49 0.58 -1.53
N ASN A 94 -13.58 0.92 -0.62
CA ASN A 94 -13.30 2.29 -0.25
C ASN A 94 -11.98 2.69 -0.87
N ASN A 95 -11.85 3.95 -1.25
CA ASN A 95 -10.61 4.50 -1.76
C ASN A 95 -10.17 5.65 -0.85
N ARG A 96 -8.86 5.78 -0.68
CA ARG A 96 -8.23 6.96 -0.09
C ARG A 96 -7.23 7.51 -1.09
N PHE A 97 -7.33 8.80 -1.40
CA PHE A 97 -6.27 9.47 -2.13
C PHE A 97 -5.05 9.64 -1.21
N LEU A 98 -3.88 9.26 -1.72
CA LEU A 98 -2.63 9.53 -1.05
C LEU A 98 -2.23 10.99 -1.29
N ALA A 99 -1.54 11.60 -0.32
CA ALA A 99 -1.11 13.00 -0.41
C ALA A 99 0.00 13.21 -1.46
N ALA A 100 0.68 12.14 -1.87
CA ALA A 100 1.75 12.16 -2.85
C ALA A 100 1.62 11.01 -3.86
N THR A 101 2.21 11.20 -5.03
CA THR A 101 2.29 10.17 -6.08
C THR A 101 3.35 9.14 -5.71
N TYR A 102 2.97 7.88 -5.60
CA TYR A 102 3.91 6.79 -5.36
C TYR A 102 4.42 6.20 -6.69
N GLY A 103 5.56 5.53 -6.61
CA GLY A 103 5.96 4.59 -7.65
C GLY A 103 6.68 5.14 -8.86
N ALA A 104 7.64 6.04 -8.66
CA ALA A 104 8.56 6.44 -9.71
C ALA A 104 9.38 5.23 -10.21
N ALA A 105 9.69 5.18 -11.50
CA ALA A 105 10.50 4.11 -12.07
C ALA A 105 11.86 3.98 -11.34
N GLY A 106 12.25 2.76 -11.00
CA GLY A 106 13.44 2.45 -10.22
C GLY A 106 13.26 2.53 -8.70
N THR A 107 12.05 2.81 -8.21
CA THR A 107 11.75 2.85 -6.77
C THR A 107 10.99 1.62 -6.30
N SER A 108 10.91 1.44 -4.99
CA SER A 108 10.11 0.41 -4.35
C SER A 108 9.19 1.03 -3.30
N THR A 109 7.98 0.49 -3.15
CA THR A 109 7.12 0.78 -1.99
C THR A 109 6.62 -0.50 -1.35
N TRP A 110 6.18 -0.40 -0.09
CA TRP A 110 5.62 -1.50 0.67
C TRP A 110 4.19 -1.18 1.08
N LEU A 111 3.35 -2.20 1.04
CA LEU A 111 2.00 -2.19 1.59
C LEU A 111 1.90 -3.30 2.63
N GLU A 112 1.54 -2.94 3.84
CA GLU A 112 1.45 -3.85 4.98
C GLU A 112 0.11 -3.66 5.65
N TYR A 113 -0.60 -4.74 5.93
CA TYR A 113 -1.93 -4.67 6.55
C TYR A 113 -2.32 -5.97 7.24
N LEU A 114 -3.30 -5.87 8.13
CA LEU A 114 -3.94 -7.03 8.74
C LEU A 114 -5.27 -7.33 8.05
N ILE A 115 -5.54 -8.62 7.84
CA ILE A 115 -6.83 -9.09 7.35
C ILE A 115 -7.30 -10.28 8.18
N ARG A 116 -8.61 -10.34 8.45
CA ARG A 116 -9.24 -11.49 9.11
C ARG A 116 -10.49 -11.88 8.32
N PRO A 117 -10.43 -12.98 7.55
CA PRO A 117 -11.63 -13.53 6.93
C PRO A 117 -12.64 -13.93 8.01
N GLU A 118 -13.84 -13.36 7.97
CA GLU A 118 -14.93 -13.70 8.90
C GLU A 118 -15.82 -14.80 8.31
N VAL A 119 -16.78 -15.30 9.09
CA VAL A 119 -17.86 -16.14 8.54
C VAL A 119 -18.59 -15.35 7.45
N GLY A 120 -18.90 -16.00 6.34
CA GLY A 120 -19.51 -15.32 5.19
C GLY A 120 -18.52 -14.52 4.33
N TYR A 121 -17.20 -14.68 4.54
CA TYR A 121 -16.18 -14.10 3.67
C TYR A 121 -16.46 -14.47 2.21
N GLY A 122 -16.83 -13.44 1.45
CA GLY A 122 -17.10 -13.55 0.03
C GLY A 122 -15.81 -13.79 -0.74
N GLN A 123 -15.90 -13.75 -2.07
CA GLN A 123 -14.83 -14.21 -2.94
C GLN A 123 -13.47 -13.55 -2.59
N TRP A 124 -13.45 -12.22 -2.43
CA TRP A 124 -12.22 -11.41 -2.46
C TRP A 124 -12.17 -10.45 -1.27
N GLY A 125 -10.99 -10.30 -0.68
CA GLY A 125 -10.68 -9.28 0.32
C GLY A 125 -9.24 -8.83 0.14
N THR A 126 -9.09 -7.65 -0.45
CA THR A 126 -7.81 -7.10 -0.86
C THR A 126 -7.65 -5.66 -0.41
N ILE A 127 -6.40 -5.23 -0.44
CA ILE A 127 -6.03 -3.83 -0.52
C ILE A 127 -5.15 -3.67 -1.76
N GLY A 128 -5.21 -2.50 -2.37
CA GLY A 128 -4.45 -2.24 -3.57
C GLY A 128 -3.93 -0.82 -3.65
N LEU A 129 -2.90 -0.65 -4.46
CA LEU A 129 -2.36 0.63 -4.87
C LEU A 129 -2.67 0.80 -6.36
N GLY A 130 -3.38 1.87 -6.72
CA GLY A 130 -3.68 2.16 -8.12
C GLY A 130 -3.97 3.64 -8.37
N VAL A 131 -3.59 4.12 -9.56
CA VAL A 131 -4.05 5.41 -10.07
C VAL A 131 -5.49 5.22 -10.57
N GLY A 132 -6.45 5.95 -10.00
CA GLY A 132 -7.87 5.89 -10.40
C GLY A 132 -8.74 4.90 -9.62
N GLY A 133 -8.18 4.24 -8.59
CA GLY A 133 -8.93 3.39 -7.66
C GLY A 133 -9.02 1.91 -8.05
N PHE A 134 -9.90 1.20 -7.36
CA PHE A 134 -10.15 -0.23 -7.56
C PHE A 134 -10.51 -0.56 -9.02
N ALA A 135 -9.82 -1.54 -9.62
CA ALA A 135 -9.98 -1.98 -11.01
C ALA A 135 -9.68 -0.90 -12.09
N ALA A 136 -9.01 0.18 -11.73
CA ALA A 136 -8.45 1.11 -12.72
C ALA A 136 -7.17 0.52 -13.35
N SER A 137 -6.87 0.91 -14.58
CA SER A 137 -5.63 0.52 -15.24
C SER A 137 -4.40 0.97 -14.43
N GLY A 138 -3.46 0.06 -14.19
CA GLY A 138 -2.30 0.25 -13.33
C GLY A 138 -2.58 0.04 -11.84
N SER A 139 -3.77 -0.44 -11.45
CA SER A 139 -4.02 -0.88 -10.08
C SER A 139 -3.48 -2.29 -9.84
N VAL A 140 -2.77 -2.46 -8.73
CA VAL A 140 -2.37 -3.78 -8.23
C VAL A 140 -3.00 -4.00 -6.86
N GLN A 141 -3.57 -5.19 -6.68
CA GLN A 141 -4.24 -5.61 -5.46
C GLN A 141 -3.54 -6.84 -4.90
N VAL A 142 -3.45 -6.91 -3.59
CA VAL A 142 -2.93 -8.06 -2.87
C VAL A 142 -3.92 -8.42 -1.77
N GLY A 143 -4.18 -9.71 -1.57
CA GLY A 143 -4.94 -10.18 -0.42
C GLY A 143 -5.43 -11.60 -0.54
N LEU A 144 -6.52 -11.90 0.16
CA LEU A 144 -7.04 -13.26 0.26
C LEU A 144 -8.22 -13.47 -0.70
N ASN A 145 -8.24 -14.65 -1.30
CA ASN A 145 -9.26 -15.08 -2.23
C ASN A 145 -9.82 -16.44 -1.79
N ASN A 146 -11.12 -16.61 -1.82
CA ASN A 146 -11.73 -17.93 -1.94
C ASN A 146 -12.52 -18.01 -3.24
N ASP A 147 -12.43 -19.15 -3.90
CA ASP A 147 -13.38 -19.52 -4.94
C ASP A 147 -13.66 -21.02 -4.89
N GLN A 148 -14.34 -21.54 -5.91
CA GLN A 148 -14.70 -22.96 -5.97
C GLN A 148 -13.48 -23.90 -5.93
N THR A 149 -12.27 -23.38 -6.16
CA THR A 149 -11.04 -24.16 -6.22
C THR A 149 -10.24 -24.14 -4.91
N GLY A 150 -10.56 -23.25 -3.97
CA GLY A 150 -9.97 -23.22 -2.63
C GLY A 150 -9.67 -21.81 -2.10
N HIS A 151 -8.74 -21.74 -1.16
CA HIS A 151 -8.27 -20.51 -0.53
C HIS A 151 -6.87 -20.14 -1.04
N TYR A 152 -6.64 -18.85 -1.32
CA TYR A 152 -5.42 -18.36 -1.94
C TYR A 152 -4.95 -17.03 -1.36
N LEU A 153 -3.64 -16.82 -1.39
CA LEU A 153 -3.03 -15.50 -1.47
C LEU A 153 -3.06 -15.09 -2.94
N MET A 154 -3.61 -13.93 -3.24
CA MET A 154 -3.69 -13.42 -4.61
C MET A 154 -2.99 -12.10 -4.78
N ILE A 155 -2.44 -11.93 -5.99
CA ILE A 155 -1.98 -10.67 -6.55
C ILE A 155 -2.76 -10.47 -7.85
N GLN A 156 -3.47 -9.37 -7.96
CA GLN A 156 -4.19 -9.01 -9.18
C GLN A 156 -3.63 -7.70 -9.75
N HIS A 157 -3.27 -7.70 -11.02
CA HIS A 157 -2.86 -6.50 -11.74
C HIS A 157 -3.86 -6.18 -12.85
N TRP A 158 -4.23 -4.91 -12.97
CA TRP A 158 -5.17 -4.44 -13.99
C TRP A 158 -4.44 -3.68 -15.10
N LEU A 159 -4.02 -4.35 -16.17
CA LEU A 159 -3.34 -3.75 -17.34
C LEU A 159 -4.22 -3.80 -18.60
N GLY A 160 -5.44 -3.26 -18.52
CA GLY A 160 -6.46 -3.44 -19.57
C GLY A 160 -7.20 -4.79 -19.49
N GLY A 161 -7.03 -5.52 -18.39
CA GLY A 161 -7.73 -6.76 -18.05
C GLY A 161 -7.20 -7.35 -16.74
N PRO A 162 -7.93 -8.28 -16.09
CA PRO A 162 -7.49 -8.90 -14.85
C PRO A 162 -6.38 -9.93 -15.10
N HIS A 163 -5.14 -9.59 -14.75
CA HIS A 163 -4.07 -10.58 -14.60
C HIS A 163 -4.04 -11.05 -13.15
N LEU A 164 -4.45 -12.29 -12.93
CA LEU A 164 -4.59 -12.86 -11.59
C LEU A 164 -3.52 -13.91 -11.34
N TYR A 165 -2.65 -13.63 -10.37
CA TYR A 165 -1.67 -14.56 -9.84
C TYR A 165 -2.17 -15.08 -8.49
N ARG A 166 -2.09 -16.40 -8.30
CA ARG A 166 -2.58 -17.06 -7.09
C ARG A 166 -1.54 -18.03 -6.57
N VAL A 167 -1.35 -18.00 -5.25
CA VAL A 167 -0.57 -18.99 -4.53
C VAL A 167 -1.54 -19.71 -3.58
N PRO A 168 -1.64 -21.05 -3.61
CA PRO A 168 -2.46 -21.79 -2.67
C PRO A 168 -2.12 -21.38 -1.23
N PHE A 169 -3.12 -20.94 -0.48
CA PHE A 169 -2.96 -20.51 0.89
C PHE A 169 -4.24 -20.80 1.66
N ASN A 170 -4.20 -21.87 2.47
CA ASN A 170 -5.37 -22.34 3.20
C ASN A 170 -5.65 -21.51 4.46
N TYR A 171 -6.08 -20.26 4.25
CA TYR A 171 -6.47 -19.41 5.37
C TYR A 171 -7.65 -20.02 6.14
N GLN A 172 -7.71 -19.70 7.42
CA GLN A 172 -8.74 -20.12 8.35
C GLN A 172 -9.62 -18.92 8.66
N VAL A 173 -10.93 -19.17 8.72
CA VAL A 173 -11.90 -18.18 9.16
C VAL A 173 -11.58 -17.76 10.60
N ASN A 174 -11.82 -16.49 10.92
CA ASN A 174 -11.56 -15.84 12.21
C ASN A 174 -10.08 -15.80 12.63
N THR A 175 -9.15 -16.07 11.70
CA THR A 175 -7.71 -15.93 11.95
C THR A 175 -7.20 -14.64 11.34
N THR A 176 -6.44 -13.87 12.11
CA THR A 176 -5.80 -12.64 11.63
C THR A 176 -4.49 -12.98 10.93
N TYR A 177 -4.31 -12.44 9.74
CA TYR A 177 -3.14 -12.57 8.90
C TYR A 177 -2.45 -11.22 8.74
N PHE A 178 -1.11 -11.23 8.73
CA PHE A 178 -0.31 -10.07 8.39
C PHE A 178 0.20 -10.21 6.97
N ILE A 179 -0.34 -9.40 6.07
CA ILE A 179 0.04 -9.43 4.67
C ILE A 179 1.00 -8.29 4.40
N ARG A 180 2.13 -8.63 3.79
CA ARG A 180 3.13 -7.68 3.34
C ARG A 180 3.36 -7.85 1.85
N ALA A 181 3.31 -6.72 1.14
CA ALA A 181 3.55 -6.68 -0.29
C ALA A 181 4.60 -5.63 -0.64
N ARG A 182 5.59 -6.02 -1.45
CA ARG A 182 6.57 -5.12 -2.06
C ARG A 182 6.17 -4.84 -3.50
N TYR A 183 6.20 -3.57 -3.88
CA TYR A 183 5.95 -3.11 -5.24
C TYR A 183 7.24 -2.49 -5.77
N ASP A 184 7.84 -3.08 -6.79
CA ASP A 184 8.99 -2.52 -7.49
C ASP A 184 8.52 -1.87 -8.79
N PHE A 185 8.66 -0.55 -8.87
CA PHE A 185 8.19 0.23 -10.00
C PHE A 185 9.27 0.25 -11.08
N LEU A 186 8.91 -0.26 -12.24
CA LEU A 186 9.79 -0.37 -13.40
C LEU A 186 9.46 0.74 -14.41
N PRO A 187 10.36 1.04 -15.36
CA PRO A 187 10.06 1.91 -16.48
C PRO A 187 8.79 1.47 -17.23
N GLY A 188 8.02 2.44 -17.74
CA GLY A 188 6.83 2.15 -18.56
C GLY A 188 5.57 1.76 -17.77
N ASN A 189 5.42 2.23 -16.52
CA ASN A 189 4.28 1.93 -15.63
C ASN A 189 4.12 0.44 -15.30
N LEU A 190 5.22 -0.31 -15.35
CA LEU A 190 5.25 -1.71 -14.96
C LEU A 190 5.56 -1.84 -13.46
N VAL A 191 5.00 -2.87 -12.82
CA VAL A 191 5.21 -3.11 -11.39
C VAL A 191 5.42 -4.60 -11.16
N ASN A 192 6.51 -4.97 -10.49
CA ASN A 192 6.67 -6.31 -9.91
C ASN A 192 6.10 -6.30 -8.49
N VAL A 193 5.31 -7.32 -8.16
CA VAL A 193 4.74 -7.46 -6.81
C VAL A 193 5.11 -8.79 -6.19
N TYR A 194 5.58 -8.71 -4.95
CA TYR A 194 5.92 -9.84 -4.10
C TYR A 194 5.06 -9.77 -2.87
N ALA A 195 4.42 -10.87 -2.48
CA ALA A 195 3.54 -10.90 -1.32
C ALA A 195 3.84 -12.11 -0.44
N GLU A 196 3.75 -11.90 0.86
CA GLU A 196 3.87 -12.93 1.90
C GLU A 196 2.78 -12.74 2.97
N VAL A 197 2.47 -13.83 3.69
CA VAL A 197 1.44 -13.92 4.74
C VAL A 197 2.02 -14.63 5.96
#